data_AF-A0A6M1LCA7-F1
#
_entry.id   AF-A0A6M1LCA7-F1
#
_cell.length_a   1.000
_cell.length_b   1.000
_cell.length_c   1.000
_cell.angle_alpha   90.00
_cell.angle_beta   90.00
_cell.angle_gamma   90.00
#
_symmetry.space_group_name_H-M   'P 1'
#
loop_
_entity.id
_entity.type
_entity.pdbx_description
1 polymer ?
#
loop_
_entity_poly.entity_id
_entity_poly.type
_entity_poly.pdbx_seq_one_letter_code
_entity_poly.pdbx_strand_id
1 'polypeptide(L)'
;MRDRRAALLWVGFAVAALVSVALVLRRPDRLSDLHIYHGALTDLRAGRPLYGYVAPNGGPFTYPPFAALVLWPITTVPLGVVEALWLAATCAAVIALAVPVGRALPPAAAPPHRSPVEARAGRRRRRPSASRRSRRCSWSPRRCRATCALVR
;
A
#
# COMPACT_ATOMS: atom_id res chain seq x y z
N MET A 1 -4.30 15.41 -14.75
CA MET A 1 -4.74 15.15 -13.35
C MET A 1 -4.37 13.74 -12.88
N ARG A 2 -4.61 12.70 -13.70
CA ARG A 2 -4.26 11.31 -13.38
C ARG A 2 -2.74 11.09 -13.21
N ASP A 3 -1.93 11.75 -14.05
CA ASP A 3 -0.46 11.63 -13.99
C ASP A 3 0.13 12.33 -12.77
N ARG A 4 -0.43 13.48 -12.37
CA ARG A 4 -0.03 14.17 -11.13
C ARG A 4 -0.35 13.34 -9.89
N ARG A 5 -1.53 12.71 -9.84
CA ARG A 5 -1.90 11.81 -8.73
C ARG A 5 -1.00 10.58 -8.69
N ALA A 6 -0.73 9.96 -9.83
CA ALA A 6 0.19 8.82 -9.91
C ALA A 6 1.61 9.21 -9.47
N ALA A 7 2.12 10.36 -9.94
CA ALA A 7 3.42 10.87 -9.52
C ALA A 7 3.47 11.14 -8.00
N LEU A 8 2.43 11.75 -7.43
CA LEU A 8 2.35 11.96 -5.98
C LEU A 8 2.33 10.64 -5.18
N LEU A 9 1.62 9.63 -5.67
CA LEU A 9 1.62 8.29 -5.05
C LEU A 9 3.00 7.64 -5.10
N TRP A 10 3.69 7.73 -6.23
CA TRP A 10 5.05 7.21 -6.37
C TRP A 10 6.06 7.95 -5.49
N VAL A 11 5.95 9.28 -5.39
CA VAL A 11 6.78 10.08 -4.48
C VAL A 11 6.50 9.67 -3.03
N GLY A 12 5.23 9.55 -2.63
CA GLY A 12 4.86 9.09 -1.29
C GLY A 12 5.42 7.71 -0.97
N PHE A 13 5.32 6.77 -1.91
CA PHE A 13 5.91 5.43 -1.79
C PHE A 13 7.43 5.49 -1.65
N ALA A 14 8.12 6.26 -2.50
CA ALA A 14 9.58 6.39 -2.45
C ALA A 14 10.06 6.99 -1.11
N VAL A 15 9.37 8.01 -0.61
CA VAL A 15 9.66 8.60 0.70
C VAL A 15 9.46 7.58 1.81
N ALA A 16 8.33 6.84 1.80
CA ALA A 16 8.08 5.80 2.80
C ALA A 16 9.15 4.68 2.77
N ALA A 17 9.56 4.26 1.57
CA ALA A 17 10.63 3.29 1.40
C ALA A 17 11.98 3.79 1.94
N LEU A 18 12.36 5.04 1.62
CA LEU A 18 13.60 5.66 2.12
C LEU A 18 13.59 5.80 3.64
N VAL A 19 12.47 6.24 4.23
CA VAL A 19 12.31 6.31 5.68
C VAL A 19 12.44 4.93 6.30
N SER A 20 11.80 3.90 5.71
CA SER A 20 11.92 2.52 6.18
C SER A 20 13.36 2.02 6.15
N VAL A 21 14.08 2.23 5.03
CA VAL A 21 15.50 1.88 4.91
C VAL A 21 16.34 2.59 5.98
N ALA A 22 16.14 3.90 6.18
CA ALA A 22 16.87 4.67 7.19
C ALA A 22 16.60 4.15 8.61
N LEU A 23 15.36 3.78 8.93
CA LEU A 23 15.01 3.22 10.23
C LEU A 23 15.62 1.82 10.44
N VAL A 24 15.62 0.97 9.41
CA VAL A 24 16.22 -0.37 9.47
C VAL A 24 17.75 -0.29 9.61
N LEU A 25 18.41 0.62 8.89
CA LEU A 25 19.87 0.80 8.99
C LEU A 25 20.33 1.29 10.36
N ARG A 26 19.44 1.89 11.16
CA ARG A 26 19.71 2.31 12.54
C ARG A 26 19.51 1.19 13.57
N ARG A 27 18.95 0.04 13.16
CA ARG A 27 18.77 -1.09 14.08
C ARG A 27 20.07 -1.90 14.20
N PRO A 28 20.55 -2.16 15.43
CA PRO A 28 21.75 -2.97 15.64
C PRO A 28 21.49 -4.45 15.30
N ASP A 29 20.24 -4.90 15.36
CA ASP A 29 19.77 -6.27 15.16
C ASP A 29 19.05 -6.47 13.82
N ARG A 30 19.36 -5.66 12.81
CA ARG A 30 18.83 -5.84 11.45
C ARG A 30 19.14 -7.24 10.94
N LEU A 31 18.24 -7.79 10.11
CA LEU A 31 18.38 -9.17 9.61
C LEU A 31 18.57 -10.19 10.75
N SER A 32 17.87 -10.01 11.87
CA SER A 32 17.98 -10.85 13.08
C SER A 32 17.94 -12.34 12.77
N ASP A 33 17.01 -12.75 11.91
CA ASP A 33 16.81 -14.15 11.58
C ASP A 33 18.01 -14.70 10.80
N LEU A 34 18.58 -13.92 9.88
CA LEU A 34 19.76 -14.31 9.14
C LEU A 34 20.98 -14.50 10.06
N HIS A 35 21.11 -13.64 11.08
CA HIS A 35 22.13 -13.78 12.12
C HIS A 35 21.92 -15.06 12.95
N ILE A 36 20.66 -15.38 13.30
CA ILE A 36 20.31 -16.61 14.02
C ILE A 36 20.67 -17.84 13.16
N TYR A 37 20.31 -17.85 11.88
CA TYR A 37 20.66 -18.93 10.97
C TYR A 37 22.18 -19.08 10.84
N HIS A 38 22.89 -18.01 10.51
CA HIS A 38 24.34 -18.08 10.29
C HIS A 38 25.08 -18.54 11.55
N GLY A 39 24.73 -17.98 12.71
CA GLY A 39 25.34 -18.34 13.98
C GLY A 39 25.02 -19.77 14.42
N ALA A 40 23.75 -20.18 14.38
CA ALA A 40 23.35 -21.54 14.76
C ALA A 40 24.00 -22.61 13.88
N LEU A 41 24.09 -22.35 12.56
CA LEU A 41 24.69 -23.28 11.62
C LEU A 41 26.23 -23.29 11.75
N THR A 42 26.85 -22.16 12.08
CA THR A 42 28.29 -22.10 12.39
C THR A 42 28.62 -22.90 13.65
N ASP A 43 27.79 -22.78 14.69
CA ASP A 43 27.88 -23.57 15.92
C ASP A 43 27.71 -25.06 15.65
N LEU A 44 26.71 -25.42 14.84
CA LEU A 44 26.48 -26.80 14.41
C LEU A 44 27.68 -27.35 13.65
N ARG A 45 28.30 -26.55 12.76
CA ARG A 45 29.52 -26.92 12.03
C ARG A 45 30.72 -27.12 12.94
N ALA A 46 30.76 -26.44 14.08
CA ALA A 46 31.74 -26.64 15.15
C ALA A 46 31.39 -27.82 16.10
N GLY A 47 30.32 -28.57 15.83
CA GLY A 47 29.89 -29.73 16.63
C GLY A 47 29.03 -29.39 17.84
N ARG A 48 28.56 -28.15 17.97
CA ARG A 48 27.64 -27.73 19.05
C ARG A 48 26.19 -28.11 18.70
N PRO A 49 25.32 -28.33 19.69
CA PRO A 49 23.91 -28.68 19.43
C PRO A 49 23.15 -27.52 18.79
N LEU A 50 22.47 -27.78 17.66
CA LEU A 50 21.75 -26.77 16.88
C LEU A 50 20.73 -25.95 17.71
N TYR A 51 19.91 -26.64 18.51
CA TYR A 51 18.87 -26.01 19.34
C TYR A 51 19.41 -25.44 20.66
N GLY A 52 20.72 -25.59 20.93
CA GLY A 52 21.39 -24.94 22.06
C GLY A 52 21.89 -23.52 21.73
N TYR A 53 21.78 -23.09 20.47
CA TYR A 53 22.25 -21.78 20.03
C TYR A 53 21.27 -20.66 20.44
N VAL A 54 21.83 -19.55 20.94
CA VAL A 54 21.13 -18.30 21.22
C VAL A 54 21.96 -17.14 20.66
N ALA A 55 21.35 -16.33 19.80
CA ALA A 55 22.01 -15.18 19.20
C ALA A 55 22.23 -14.03 20.20
N PRO A 56 23.11 -13.04 19.89
CA PRO A 56 23.36 -11.89 20.78
C PRO A 56 22.13 -11.04 21.11
N ASN A 57 21.12 -11.04 20.24
CA ASN A 57 19.84 -10.38 20.47
C ASN A 57 18.86 -11.21 21.35
N GLY A 58 19.31 -12.36 21.86
CA GLY A 58 18.53 -13.28 22.69
C GLY A 58 17.65 -14.26 21.90
N GLY A 59 17.66 -14.22 20.56
CA GLY A 59 16.84 -15.10 19.73
C GLY A 59 17.42 -16.52 19.62
N PRO A 60 16.70 -17.58 20.03
CA PRO A 60 17.14 -18.95 19.83
C PRO A 60 16.84 -19.46 18.41
N PHE A 61 17.52 -20.53 17.99
CA PHE A 61 17.14 -21.25 16.77
C PHE A 61 15.87 -22.08 17.00
N THR A 62 14.75 -21.69 16.37
CA THR A 62 13.44 -22.36 16.52
C THR A 62 12.91 -22.96 15.22
N TYR A 63 13.72 -22.90 14.16
CA TYR A 63 13.29 -23.31 12.82
C TYR A 63 13.41 -24.82 12.61
N PRO A 64 12.70 -25.38 11.62
CA PRO A 64 12.83 -26.80 11.28
C PRO A 64 14.26 -27.16 10.86
N PRO A 65 14.72 -28.40 11.11
CA PRO A 65 16.07 -28.83 10.73
C PRO A 65 16.30 -28.79 9.21
N PHE A 66 15.22 -28.85 8.42
CA PHE A 66 15.27 -28.60 6.99
C PHE A 66 15.90 -27.24 6.64
N ALA A 67 15.62 -26.18 7.42
CA ALA A 67 16.22 -24.87 7.19
C ALA A 67 17.73 -24.91 7.38
N ALA A 68 18.24 -25.67 8.35
CA ALA A 68 19.66 -25.86 8.54
C ALA A 68 20.32 -26.58 7.35
N LEU A 69 19.63 -27.52 6.71
CA LEU A 69 20.12 -28.19 5.49
C LEU A 69 20.19 -27.24 4.30
N VAL A 70 19.11 -26.49 4.04
CA VAL A 70 19.03 -25.55 2.90
C VAL A 70 20.02 -24.41 3.05
N LEU A 71 20.15 -23.86 4.25
CA LEU A 71 20.99 -22.71 4.52
C LEU A 71 22.42 -23.10 4.90
N TRP A 72 22.76 -24.38 5.03
CA TRP A 72 24.12 -24.84 5.34
C TRP A 72 25.23 -24.12 4.56
N PRO A 73 25.10 -23.88 3.23
CA PRO A 73 26.14 -23.22 2.45
C PRO A 73 26.49 -21.80 2.92
N ILE A 74 25.59 -21.09 3.63
CA ILE A 74 25.89 -19.72 4.10
C ILE A 74 27.03 -19.69 5.13
N THR A 75 27.35 -20.83 5.75
CA THR A 75 28.45 -20.94 6.72
C THR A 75 29.84 -20.86 6.08
N THR A 76 29.96 -21.03 4.76
CA THR A 76 31.26 -21.00 4.07
C THR A 76 31.66 -19.60 3.62
N VAL A 77 30.82 -18.60 3.86
CA VAL A 77 31.04 -17.22 3.43
C VAL A 77 30.91 -16.27 4.63
N PRO A 78 31.64 -15.13 4.62
CA PRO A 78 31.53 -14.15 5.69
C PRO A 78 30.11 -13.60 5.79
N LEU A 79 29.64 -13.40 7.03
CA LEU A 79 28.27 -12.96 7.32
C LEU A 79 27.85 -11.71 6.52
N GLY A 80 28.70 -10.67 6.46
CA GLY A 80 28.38 -9.46 5.69
C GLY A 80 28.20 -9.70 4.18
N VAL A 81 28.88 -10.71 3.62
CA VAL A 81 28.65 -11.13 2.22
C VAL A 81 27.31 -11.84 2.09
N VAL A 82 26.93 -12.68 3.06
CA VAL A 82 25.61 -13.32 3.11
C VAL A 82 24.51 -12.27 3.18
N GLU A 83 24.65 -11.25 4.04
CA GLU A 83 23.68 -10.15 4.13
C GLU A 83 23.49 -9.44 2.79
N ALA A 84 24.59 -9.11 2.11
CA ALA A 84 24.56 -8.45 0.81
C ALA A 84 23.92 -9.33 -0.28
N LEU A 85 24.28 -10.61 -0.33
CA LEU A 85 23.70 -11.57 -1.25
C LEU A 85 22.21 -11.79 -0.98
N TRP A 86 21.80 -11.85 0.28
CA TRP A 86 20.41 -12.00 0.68
C TRP A 86 19.56 -10.78 0.27
N LEU A 87 20.10 -9.57 0.47
CA LEU A 87 19.48 -8.34 -0.01
C LEU A 87 19.34 -8.36 -1.53
N ALA A 88 20.42 -8.69 -2.25
CA ALA A 88 20.42 -8.76 -3.71
C ALA A 88 19.41 -9.79 -4.23
N ALA A 89 19.34 -10.97 -3.62
CA ALA A 89 18.39 -12.03 -3.95
C ALA A 89 16.94 -11.58 -3.69
N THR A 90 16.69 -10.88 -2.59
CA THR A 90 15.36 -10.33 -2.29
C THR A 90 14.95 -9.29 -3.32
N CYS A 91 15.84 -8.35 -3.68
CA CYS A 91 15.59 -7.38 -4.74
C CYS A 91 15.34 -8.05 -6.09
N ALA A 92 16.13 -9.07 -6.44
CA ALA A 92 15.95 -9.83 -7.66
C ALA A 92 14.60 -10.56 -7.69
N ALA A 93 14.18 -11.17 -6.58
CA ALA A 93 12.87 -11.82 -6.47
C ALA A 93 11.73 -10.81 -6.63
N VAL A 94 11.83 -9.63 -6.02
CA VAL A 94 10.85 -8.55 -6.19
C VAL A 94 10.77 -8.12 -7.66
N ILE A 95 11.89 -7.91 -8.34
CA ILE A 95 11.91 -7.55 -9.77
C ILE A 95 11.30 -8.67 -10.62
N ALA A 96 11.69 -9.92 -10.36
CA ALA A 96 11.22 -11.10 -11.06
C ALA A 96 9.69 -11.30 -10.94
N LEU A 97 9.08 -10.85 -9.84
CA LEU A 97 7.63 -10.88 -9.65
C LEU A 97 6.94 -9.62 -10.20
N ALA A 98 7.45 -8.44 -9.88
CA ALA A 98 6.81 -7.16 -10.22
C ALA A 98 6.78 -6.91 -11.73
N VAL A 99 7.81 -7.32 -12.46
CA VAL A 99 7.91 -7.06 -13.91
C VAL A 99 6.89 -7.87 -14.71
N PRO A 100 6.76 -9.21 -14.56
CA PRO A 100 5.71 -9.97 -15.23
C PRO A 100 4.30 -9.52 -14.83
N VAL A 101 4.07 -9.26 -13.53
CA VAL A 101 2.77 -8.77 -13.05
C VAL A 101 2.43 -7.43 -13.71
N GLY A 102 3.38 -6.49 -13.74
CA GLY A 102 3.18 -5.19 -14.39
C GLY A 102 2.90 -5.30 -15.88
N ARG A 103 3.49 -6.28 -16.58
CA ARG A 103 3.23 -6.54 -18.00
C ARG A 103 1.89 -7.21 -18.27
N ALA A 104 1.38 -8.01 -17.33
CA ALA A 104 0.10 -8.70 -17.45
C ALA A 104 -1.10 -7.79 -17.13
N LEU A 105 -0.89 -6.69 -16.40
CA LEU A 105 -1.97 -5.77 -16.04
C LEU A 105 -2.40 -4.93 -17.26
N PRO A 106 -3.72 -4.88 -17.58
CA PRO A 106 -4.20 -4.05 -18.66
C PRO A 106 -4.01 -2.55 -18.32
N PRO A 107 -3.78 -1.69 -19.32
CA PRO A 107 -3.75 -0.25 -19.10
C PRO A 107 -5.09 0.17 -18.48
N ALA A 108 -5.02 1.02 -17.45
CA ALA A 108 -6.21 1.44 -16.74
C ALA A 108 -7.24 2.03 -17.72
N ALA A 109 -8.40 1.38 -17.82
CA ALA A 109 -9.42 1.72 -18.81
C ALA A 109 -9.68 3.23 -18.86
N ALA A 110 -9.62 3.79 -20.08
CA ALA A 110 -9.97 5.17 -20.32
C ALA A 110 -11.41 5.41 -19.82
N PRO A 111 -11.70 6.56 -19.19
CA PRO A 111 -13.06 6.86 -18.74
C PRO A 111 -14.03 6.75 -19.93
N PRO A 112 -15.26 6.24 -19.72
CA PRO A 112 -16.20 6.01 -20.80
C PRO A 112 -16.44 7.30 -21.58
N HIS A 113 -16.26 7.22 -22.91
CA HIS A 113 -16.57 8.30 -23.84
C HIS A 113 -18.07 8.59 -23.75
N ARG A 114 -18.47 9.62 -22.98
CA ARG A 114 -19.87 10.06 -22.95
C ARG A 114 -20.28 10.42 -24.37
N SER A 115 -21.20 9.66 -24.94
CA SER A 115 -21.72 9.93 -26.27
C SER A 115 -22.43 11.30 -26.26
N PRO A 116 -22.35 12.11 -27.33
CA PRO A 116 -22.96 13.45 -27.40
C PRO A 116 -24.48 13.47 -27.12
N VAL A 117 -25.14 12.31 -27.21
CA VAL A 117 -26.59 12.13 -27.03
C VAL A 117 -27.01 12.36 -25.57
N GLU A 118 -26.26 11.88 -24.58
CA GLU A 118 -26.58 12.10 -23.15
C GLU A 118 -26.39 13.56 -22.72
N ALA A 119 -25.42 14.26 -23.32
CA ALA A 119 -25.19 15.69 -23.04
C ALA A 119 -26.36 16.58 -23.55
N ARG A 120 -27.01 16.19 -24.66
CA ARG A 120 -28.19 16.91 -25.18
C ARG A 120 -29.46 16.64 -24.37
N ALA A 121 -29.63 15.43 -23.84
CA ALA A 121 -30.79 15.08 -23.00
C ALA A 121 -30.81 15.89 -21.68
N GLY A 122 -29.66 16.12 -21.05
CA GLY A 122 -29.53 16.97 -19.87
C GLY A 122 -29.81 18.46 -20.13
N ARG A 123 -29.53 18.95 -21.35
CA ARG A 123 -29.76 20.36 -21.74
C ARG A 123 -31.22 20.66 -22.04
N ARG A 124 -32.00 19.68 -22.50
CA ARG A 124 -33.42 19.85 -22.86
C ARG A 124 -34.35 19.96 -21.65
N ARG A 125 -33.94 19.45 -20.47
CA ARG A 125 -34.69 19.60 -19.21
C ARG A 125 -34.54 20.96 -18.53
N ARG A 126 -33.63 21.84 -18.99
CA ARG A 126 -33.45 23.20 -18.46
C ARG A 126 -34.06 24.28 -19.37
N ARG A 127 -35.27 24.06 -19.90
CA ARG A 127 -36.09 25.18 -20.41
C ARG A 127 -36.84 25.77 -19.21
N PRO A 128 -36.62 27.03 -18.83
CA PRO A 128 -37.44 27.68 -17.81
C PRO A 128 -38.85 27.81 -18.38
N SER A 129 -39.84 27.23 -17.71
CA SER A 129 -41.25 27.46 -18.03
C SER A 129 -41.59 28.91 -17.66
N ALA A 130 -41.45 29.80 -18.62
CA ALA A 130 -42.04 31.12 -18.57
C ALA A 130 -43.57 30.95 -18.64
N SER A 131 -44.23 31.17 -17.51
CA SER A 131 -45.54 31.82 -17.37
C SER A 131 -46.26 31.30 -16.12
N ARG A 132 -46.19 32.03 -15.02
CA ARG A 132 -47.35 32.14 -14.13
C ARG A 132 -47.38 33.50 -13.45
N ARG A 133 -48.29 34.31 -13.99
CA ARG A 133 -48.82 35.60 -13.54
C ARG A 133 -48.45 35.99 -12.11
N SER A 134 -47.80 37.14 -12.03
CA SER A 134 -47.86 38.09 -10.93
C SER A 134 -49.30 38.25 -10.41
N ARG A 135 -49.56 37.78 -9.20
CA ARG A 135 -50.61 38.36 -8.35
C ARG A 135 -49.88 39.19 -7.29
N ARG A 136 -50.08 40.50 -7.39
CA ARG A 136 -49.64 41.50 -6.41
C ARG A 136 -50.27 41.14 -5.05
N CYS A 137 -49.44 40.80 -4.06
CA CYS A 137 -49.85 40.85 -2.67
C CYS A 137 -49.62 42.28 -2.19
N SER A 138 -50.71 43.06 -2.12
CA SER A 138 -50.75 44.34 -1.42
C SER A 138 -50.52 44.09 0.06
N TRP A 139 -49.41 44.62 0.57
CA TRP A 139 -49.10 44.70 1.99
C TRP A 139 -50.19 45.52 2.70
N SER A 140 -50.89 44.89 3.64
CA SER A 140 -51.78 45.54 4.60
C SER A 140 -51.35 45.05 5.99
N PRO A 141 -50.80 45.91 6.85
CA PRO A 141 -50.35 45.52 8.17
C PRO A 141 -51.52 45.62 9.13
N ARG A 142 -52.23 44.52 9.38
CA ARG A 142 -53.14 44.37 10.53
C ARG A 142 -53.68 42.93 10.59
N ARG A 143 -53.54 42.34 11.78
CA ARG A 143 -54.20 41.11 12.28
C ARG A 143 -53.52 39.81 11.78
N CYS A 144 -52.62 39.20 12.54
CA CYS A 144 -52.77 38.62 13.88
C CYS A 144 -53.75 37.43 13.88
N ARG A 145 -53.16 36.27 14.23
CA ARG A 145 -53.73 35.02 14.74
C ARG A 145 -54.15 33.93 13.75
N ALA A 146 -53.68 32.75 14.17
CA ALA A 146 -54.36 31.46 14.14
C ALA A 146 -54.36 30.70 12.81
N THR A 147 -54.30 29.37 12.73
CA THR A 147 -53.87 28.23 13.58
C THR A 147 -54.07 27.03 12.62
N CYS A 148 -53.18 26.04 12.69
CA CYS A 148 -53.36 24.62 12.33
C CYS A 148 -54.06 24.14 11.04
N ALA A 149 -53.56 22.97 10.62
CA ALA A 149 -54.30 21.88 9.98
C ALA A 149 -54.67 22.09 8.48
N LEU A 150 -54.67 21.09 7.60
CA LEU A 150 -54.61 19.65 7.79
C LEU A 150 -54.04 18.99 6.51
N VAL A 151 -53.27 17.95 6.74
CA VAL A 151 -52.98 16.78 5.91
C VAL A 151 -54.22 16.28 5.12
N ARG A 152 -54.16 16.28 3.79
CA ARG A 152 -54.29 15.11 2.90
C ARG A 152 -54.17 15.51 1.42
#